data_AF-X6ML75-F1
#
_entry.id   AF-X6ML75-F1
#
_cell.length_a   1.000
_cell.length_b   1.000
_cell.length_c   1.000
_cell.angle_alpha   90.00
_cell.angle_beta   90.00
_cell.angle_gamma   90.00
#
_symmetry.space_group_name_H-M   'P 1'
#
loop_
_entity.id
_entity.type
_entity.pdbx_description
1 polymer ?
#
loop_
_entity_poly.entity_id
_entity_poly.type
_entity_poly.pdbx_seq_one_letter_code
_entity_poly.pdbx_strand_id
1 'polypeptide(L)'
;MPHKTNRGKKAMSLLHCYDGMPPRFMHIRKMRAVTAYRHLRLDANRPFTRLGRLMIDFGWKYSHLISQLEKKRKIKQKATFKVKKQISKLKQQAIKNVANSMKDKYAFLTKYEWNLPVEPVAASA
;
A
#
# COMPACT_ATOMS: atom_id res chain seq x y z
N MET A 1 21.43 5.12 13.33
CA MET A 1 21.89 6.37 12.69
C MET A 1 22.72 7.17 13.70
N PRO A 2 23.88 7.75 13.33
CA PRO A 2 24.75 8.47 14.27
C PRO A 2 24.14 9.83 14.68
N HIS A 3 23.14 9.81 15.56
CA HIS A 3 22.28 10.94 15.95
C HIS A 3 23.02 12.15 16.54
N LYS A 4 24.26 11.97 17.03
CA LYS A 4 25.10 13.05 17.56
C LYS A 4 25.69 13.93 16.44
N THR A 5 25.96 13.37 15.26
CA THR A 5 26.53 14.11 14.12
C THR A 5 25.48 14.98 13.44
N ASN A 6 25.90 16.09 12.80
CA ASN A 6 25.00 16.96 12.04
C ASN A 6 24.26 16.20 10.92
N ARG A 7 24.97 15.30 10.23
CA ARG A 7 24.38 14.38 9.24
C ARG A 7 23.30 13.48 9.87
N GLY A 8 23.58 12.94 11.05
CA GLY A 8 22.66 12.15 11.87
C GLY A 8 21.35 12.86 12.19
N LYS A 9 21.47 14.07 12.75
CA LYS A 9 20.33 14.93 13.09
C LYS A 9 19.49 15.24 11.84
N LYS A 10 20.14 15.56 10.71
CA LYS A 10 19.46 15.89 9.45
C LYS A 10 18.62 14.74 8.91
N ALA A 11 19.05 13.48 8.95
CA ALA A 11 18.17 12.41 8.44
C ALA A 11 17.16 11.90 9.48
N MET A 12 17.37 12.12 10.78
CA MET A 12 16.26 11.95 11.75
C MET A 12 15.12 12.94 11.50
N SER A 13 15.42 14.19 11.13
CA SER A 13 14.36 15.17 10.83
C SER A 13 13.57 14.86 9.55
N LEU A 14 14.13 14.06 8.64
CA LEU A 14 13.40 13.59 7.46
C LEU A 14 12.43 12.44 7.79
N LEU A 15 12.73 11.66 8.83
CA LEU A 15 11.92 10.51 9.23
C LEU A 15 10.70 10.96 10.04
N HIS A 16 9.52 10.64 9.55
CA HIS A 16 8.26 10.91 10.24
C HIS A 16 7.58 9.58 10.60
N CYS A 17 7.35 9.36 11.89
CA CYS A 17 6.67 8.18 12.42
C CYS A 17 5.34 8.59 13.06
N TYR A 18 4.28 7.84 12.79
CA TYR A 18 2.94 8.08 13.32
C TYR A 18 2.34 6.76 13.83
N ASP A 19 1.55 6.83 14.90
CA ASP A 19 0.68 5.73 15.31
C ASP A 19 -0.68 5.85 14.63
N GLY A 20 -1.05 4.80 13.88
CA GLY A 20 -2.18 4.86 12.95
C GLY A 20 -1.84 5.66 11.69
N MET A 21 -2.86 5.99 10.91
CA MET A 21 -2.70 6.64 9.61
C MET A 21 -3.31 8.05 9.59
N PRO A 22 -2.48 9.10 9.44
CA PRO A 22 -2.96 10.46 9.29
C PRO A 22 -3.84 10.65 8.03
N PRO A 23 -4.84 11.56 8.07
CA PRO A 23 -5.71 11.84 6.92
C PRO A 23 -4.97 12.21 5.63
N ARG A 24 -3.85 12.95 5.75
CA ARG A 24 -3.01 13.36 4.63
C ARG A 24 -2.52 12.16 3.80
N PHE A 25 -2.18 11.04 4.43
CA PHE A 25 -1.62 9.89 3.72
C PHE A 25 -2.69 8.89 3.25
N MET A 26 -3.96 9.09 3.61
CA MET A 26 -5.03 8.09 3.42
C MET A 26 -5.17 7.62 1.96
N HIS A 27 -5.07 8.55 1.01
CA HIS A 27 -5.24 8.33 -0.42
C HIS A 27 -3.99 7.75 -1.11
N ILE A 28 -2.82 7.87 -0.48
CA ILE A 28 -1.55 7.40 -1.04
C ILE A 28 -1.45 5.87 -0.92
N ARG A 29 -0.79 5.22 -1.89
CA ARG A 29 -0.49 3.78 -1.82
C ARG A 29 0.61 3.54 -0.78
N LYS A 30 0.35 2.60 0.13
CA LYS A 30 1.25 2.27 1.24
C LYS A 30 2.16 1.15 0.75
N MET A 31 3.46 1.37 0.84
CA MET A 31 4.46 0.36 0.49
C MET A 31 4.83 -0.46 1.72
N ARG A 32 5.25 -1.69 1.50
CA ARG A 32 5.73 -2.61 2.53
C ARG A 32 7.17 -2.97 2.23
N ALA A 33 8.05 -2.83 3.21
CA ALA A 33 9.40 -3.35 3.12
C ALA A 33 9.35 -4.88 3.25
N VAL A 34 9.60 -5.60 2.15
CA VAL A 34 9.59 -7.07 2.11
C VAL A 34 10.60 -7.65 3.09
N THR A 35 11.77 -7.01 3.20
CA THR A 35 12.86 -7.44 4.08
C THR A 35 12.49 -7.41 5.56
N ALA A 36 11.53 -6.59 5.98
CA ALA A 36 11.07 -6.46 7.36
C ALA A 36 9.66 -7.06 7.58
N TYR A 37 9.10 -7.76 6.58
CA TYR A 37 7.74 -8.28 6.69
C TYR A 37 7.70 -9.58 7.49
N ARG A 38 7.07 -9.52 8.68
CA ARG A 38 7.00 -10.62 9.64
C ARG A 38 6.61 -11.97 9.02
N HIS A 39 5.56 -12.02 8.19
CA HIS A 39 5.08 -13.28 7.63
C HIS A 39 6.09 -13.98 6.70
N LEU A 40 7.06 -13.24 6.14
CA LEU A 40 8.11 -13.80 5.31
C LEU A 40 9.40 -14.07 6.10
N ARG A 41 9.60 -13.38 7.23
CA ARG A 41 10.85 -13.42 8.01
C ARG A 41 10.77 -14.27 9.26
N LEU A 42 9.57 -14.55 9.76
CA LEU A 42 9.34 -15.30 10.99
C LEU A 42 8.44 -16.51 10.70
N ASP A 43 8.86 -17.68 11.18
CA ASP A 43 8.05 -18.90 11.10
C ASP A 43 6.72 -18.75 11.84
N ALA A 44 5.68 -19.43 11.35
CA ALA A 44 4.34 -19.35 11.92
C ALA A 44 4.27 -19.77 13.39
N ASN A 45 5.12 -20.71 13.81
CA ASN A 45 5.13 -21.28 15.16
C ASN A 45 5.93 -20.44 16.18
N ARG A 46 6.65 -19.40 15.75
CA ARG A 46 7.46 -18.58 16.66
C ARG A 46 6.60 -17.49 17.31
N PRO A 47 6.61 -17.37 18.66
CA PRO A 47 5.82 -16.36 19.34
C PRO A 47 6.33 -14.96 18.99
N PHE A 48 5.39 -14.01 18.85
CA PHE A 48 5.70 -12.61 18.61
C PHE A 48 4.73 -11.71 19.37
N THR A 49 5.16 -10.49 19.64
CA THR A 49 4.33 -9.47 20.28
C THR A 49 4.04 -8.33 19.31
N ARG A 50 2.91 -7.66 19.51
CA ARG A 50 2.57 -6.43 18.78
C ARG A 50 3.02 -5.25 19.62
N LEU A 51 3.78 -4.34 19.02
CA LEU A 51 4.27 -3.14 19.72
C LEU A 51 3.14 -2.37 20.41
N GLY A 52 1.99 -2.20 19.75
CA GLY A 52 0.85 -1.52 20.35
C GLY A 52 0.26 -2.19 21.59
N ARG A 53 0.42 -3.51 21.78
CA ARG A 53 0.04 -4.20 23.03
C ARG A 53 1.02 -3.84 24.14
N LEU A 54 2.31 -4.01 23.84
CA LEU A 54 3.39 -3.69 24.77
C LEU A 54 3.28 -2.23 25.25
N MET A 55 3.06 -1.28 24.35
CA MET A 55 2.93 0.14 24.71
C MET A 55 1.79 0.40 25.71
N ILE A 56 0.66 -0.32 25.64
CA ILE A 56 -0.42 -0.17 26.62
C ILE A 56 0.06 -0.60 28.01
N ASP A 57 0.77 -1.73 28.10
CA ASP A 57 1.31 -2.26 29.36
C ASP A 57 2.31 -1.28 29.99
N PHE A 58 3.06 -0.55 29.15
CA PHE A 58 3.97 0.54 29.57
C PHE A 58 3.27 1.89 29.79
N GLY A 59 1.94 1.95 29.78
CA GLY A 59 1.17 3.15 30.14
C GLY A 59 0.87 4.11 28.97
N TRP A 60 0.98 3.68 27.72
CA TRP A 60 0.60 4.50 26.57
C TRP A 60 -0.93 4.69 26.49
N LYS A 61 -1.37 5.90 26.79
CA LYS A 61 -2.80 6.24 27.00
C LYS A 61 -3.66 6.26 25.73
N TYR A 62 -3.06 6.47 24.56
CA TYR A 62 -3.81 6.78 23.33
C TYR A 62 -4.28 5.57 22.52
N SER A 63 -4.06 4.34 23.00
CA SER A 63 -4.41 3.12 22.27
C SER A 63 -5.89 3.05 21.86
N HIS A 64 -6.81 3.38 22.78
CA HIS A 64 -8.24 3.33 22.49
C HIS A 64 -8.65 4.38 21.45
N LEU A 65 -8.13 5.60 21.55
CA LEU A 65 -8.38 6.69 20.61
C LEU A 65 -7.93 6.31 19.19
N ILE A 66 -6.70 5.80 19.04
CA ILE A 66 -6.16 5.38 17.74
C ILE A 66 -7.01 4.25 17.14
N SER A 67 -7.45 3.29 17.95
CA SER A 67 -8.34 2.20 17.50
C SER A 67 -9.66 2.74 16.92
N GLN A 68 -10.28 3.73 17.58
CA GLN A 68 -11.50 4.36 17.06
C GLN A 68 -11.25 5.11 15.74
N LEU A 69 -10.17 5.89 15.65
CA LEU A 69 -9.81 6.65 14.45
C LEU A 69 -9.51 5.72 13.26
N GLU A 70 -8.79 4.62 13.50
CA GLU A 70 -8.50 3.62 12.48
C GLU A 70 -9.75 2.87 12.01
N LYS A 71 -10.73 2.61 12.90
CA LYS A 71 -12.03 2.06 12.50
C LYS A 71 -12.76 3.00 11.53
N LYS A 72 -12.87 4.29 11.89
CA LYS A 72 -13.47 5.32 11.02
C LYS A 72 -12.76 5.40 9.66
N ARG A 73 -11.43 5.34 9.67
CA ARG A 73 -10.61 5.36 8.45
C ARG A 73 -10.85 4.15 7.56
N LYS A 74 -10.90 2.94 8.12
CA LYS A 74 -11.12 1.69 7.36
C LYS A 74 -12.49 1.68 6.68
N ILE A 75 -13.52 2.24 7.31
CA ILE A 75 -14.85 2.37 6.71
C ILE A 75 -14.78 3.26 5.45
N LYS A 76 -14.18 4.44 5.56
CA LYS A 76 -13.97 5.35 4.40
C LYS A 76 -13.17 4.66 3.29
N GLN A 77 -12.07 3.98 3.65
CA GLN A 77 -11.21 3.30 2.69
C GLN A 77 -11.95 2.16 1.95
N LYS A 78 -12.83 1.41 2.63
CA LYS A 78 -13.65 0.37 2.00
C LYS A 78 -14.60 0.95 0.95
N ALA A 79 -15.23 2.09 1.24
CA ALA A 79 -16.11 2.77 0.29
C ALA A 79 -15.34 3.21 -0.97
N THR A 80 -14.19 3.87 -0.80
CA THR A 80 -13.33 4.27 -1.93
C THR A 80 -12.84 3.07 -2.74
N PHE A 81 -12.48 1.96 -2.08
CA PHE A 81 -12.04 0.74 -2.77
C PHE A 81 -13.16 0.11 -3.61
N LYS A 82 -14.41 0.10 -3.13
CA LYS A 82 -15.56 -0.41 -3.88
C LYS A 82 -15.75 0.35 -5.20
N VAL A 83 -15.72 1.69 -5.14
CA VAL A 83 -15.81 2.55 -6.34
C VAL A 83 -14.63 2.30 -7.27
N LYS A 84 -13.40 2.25 -6.74
CA LYS A 84 -12.19 1.97 -7.54
C LYS A 84 -12.26 0.62 -8.25
N LYS A 85 -12.79 -0.42 -7.58
CA LYS A 85 -12.97 -1.77 -8.16
C LYS A 85 -13.99 -1.75 -9.30
N GLN A 86 -15.11 -1.04 -9.13
CA GLN A 86 -16.12 -0.88 -10.20
C GLN A 86 -15.55 -0.14 -11.41
N ILE A 87 -14.85 0.99 -11.18
CA ILE A 87 -14.17 1.73 -12.25
C ILE A 87 -13.14 0.84 -12.96
N SER A 88 -12.36 0.05 -12.23
CA SER A 88 -11.39 -0.87 -12.84
C SER A 88 -12.07 -1.92 -13.74
N LYS A 89 -13.22 -2.45 -13.31
CA LYS A 89 -14.00 -3.41 -14.12
C LYS A 89 -14.53 -2.76 -15.40
N LEU A 90 -15.10 -1.56 -15.31
CA LEU A 90 -15.60 -0.81 -16.46
C LEU A 90 -14.47 -0.46 -17.44
N LYS A 91 -13.31 -0.05 -16.92
CA LYS A 91 -12.12 0.20 -17.74
C LYS A 91 -11.68 -1.05 -18.51
N GLN A 92 -11.65 -2.21 -17.85
CA GLN A 92 -11.32 -3.47 -18.51
C GLN A 92 -12.34 -3.85 -19.60
N GLN A 93 -13.64 -3.61 -19.37
CA GLN A 93 -14.67 -3.82 -20.38
C GLN A 93 -14.49 -2.87 -21.58
N ALA A 94 -14.23 -1.58 -21.32
CA ALA A 94 -13.97 -0.61 -22.37
C ALA A 94 -12.75 -0.96 -23.22
N ILE A 95 -11.65 -1.41 -22.58
CA ILE A 95 -10.44 -1.86 -23.27
C ILE A 95 -10.76 -3.06 -24.18
N LYS A 96 -11.53 -4.05 -23.70
CA LYS A 96 -11.93 -5.21 -24.50
C LYS A 96 -12.75 -4.82 -25.73
N ASN A 97 -13.66 -3.86 -25.60
CA ASN A 97 -14.51 -3.42 -26.71
C ASN A 97 -13.71 -2.72 -27.82
N VAL A 98 -12.72 -1.92 -27.44
CA VAL A 98 -11.88 -1.14 -28.38
C VAL A 98 -10.69 -1.95 -28.90
N ALA A 99 -10.51 -3.17 -28.40
CA ALA A 99 -9.30 -3.93 -28.60
C ALA A 99 -8.90 -4.12 -30.06
N ASN A 100 -9.85 -4.57 -30.89
CA ASN A 100 -9.55 -4.90 -32.27
C ASN A 100 -9.20 -3.68 -33.14
N SER A 101 -9.74 -2.50 -32.84
CA SER A 101 -9.48 -1.29 -33.63
C SER A 101 -8.17 -0.58 -33.25
N MET A 102 -7.60 -0.89 -32.08
CA MET A 102 -6.39 -0.24 -31.58
C MET A 102 -5.10 -1.05 -31.77
N LYS A 103 -5.17 -2.31 -32.19
CA LYS A 103 -4.02 -3.21 -32.36
C LYS A 103 -2.91 -2.61 -33.25
N ASP A 104 -3.27 -2.10 -34.42
CA ASP A 104 -2.30 -1.59 -35.40
C ASP A 104 -1.52 -0.37 -34.88
N LYS A 105 -2.19 0.50 -34.11
CA LYS A 105 -1.57 1.69 -33.51
C LYS A 105 -0.54 1.35 -32.43
N TYR A 106 -0.75 0.24 -31.73
CA TYR A 106 0.12 -0.21 -30.63
C TYR A 106 1.10 -1.30 -31.05
N ALA A 107 1.11 -1.71 -32.33
CA ALA A 107 1.98 -2.76 -32.84
C ALA A 107 3.47 -2.48 -32.59
N PHE A 108 3.90 -1.21 -32.53
CA PHE A 108 5.29 -0.85 -32.23
C PHE A 108 5.75 -1.24 -30.81
N LEU A 109 4.83 -1.47 -29.86
CA LEU A 109 5.16 -1.83 -28.48
C LEU A 109 5.68 -3.27 -28.36
N THR A 110 5.28 -4.16 -29.27
CA THR A 110 5.75 -5.55 -29.28
C THR A 110 7.24 -5.64 -29.58
N LYS A 111 7.80 -4.66 -30.31
CA LYS A 111 9.24 -4.51 -30.56
C LYS A 111 10.07 -4.41 -29.26
N TYR A 112 9.47 -3.88 -28.20
CA TYR A 112 10.13 -3.67 -26.91
C TYR A 112 9.72 -4.72 -25.86
N GLU A 113 9.14 -5.85 -26.30
CA GLU A 113 8.62 -6.90 -25.42
C GLU A 113 7.52 -6.40 -24.44
N TRP A 114 6.85 -5.29 -24.78
CA TRP A 114 5.70 -4.81 -24.01
C TRP A 114 4.44 -5.53 -24.45
N ASN A 115 3.67 -6.04 -23.48
CA ASN A 115 2.32 -6.53 -23.73
C ASN A 115 1.45 -5.41 -24.30
N LEU A 116 0.67 -5.71 -25.33
CA LEU A 116 -0.26 -4.74 -25.90
C LEU A 116 -1.25 -4.29 -24.80
N PRO A 117 -1.51 -2.98 -24.64
CA PRO A 117 -2.42 -2.43 -23.61
C PRO A 117 -3.90 -2.84 -23.79
N VAL A 118 -4.13 -3.65 -24.81
CA VAL A 118 -5.38 -4.13 -25.35
C VAL A 118 -5.66 -5.57 -24.95
N GLU A 119 -4.61 -6.35 -24.68
CA GLU A 119 -4.75 -7.72 -24.26
C GLU A 119 -5.03 -7.78 -22.75
N PRO A 120 -5.90 -8.69 -22.29
CA PRO A 120 -6.06 -8.90 -20.87
C PRO A 120 -4.71 -9.38 -20.33
N VAL A 121 -4.03 -8.52 -19.55
CA VAL A 121 -2.82 -8.90 -18.82
C VAL A 121 -3.16 -10.18 -18.05
N ALA A 122 -2.56 -11.30 -18.44
CA ALA A 122 -2.70 -12.56 -17.74
C ALA A 122 -2.42 -12.27 -16.27
N ALA A 123 -3.34 -12.65 -15.38
CA ALA A 123 -3.22 -12.37 -13.97
C ALA A 123 -1.93 -13.04 -13.47
N SER A 124 -0.85 -12.26 -13.36
CA SER A 124 0.40 -12.71 -12.77
C SER A 124 0.09 -13.07 -11.33
N ALA A 125 0.17 -14.35 -11.02
CA ALA A 125 -0.04 -14.95 -9.70
C ALA A 125 0.83 -14.29 -8.61
#